data_AF-A0A0B2SN39-F1
#
_entry.id   AF-A0A0B2SN39-F1
#
_cell.length_a   1.000
_cell.length_b   1.000
_cell.length_c   1.000
_cell.angle_alpha   90.00
_cell.angle_beta   90.00
_cell.angle_gamma   90.00
#
_symmetry.space_group_name_H-M   'P 1'
#
loop_
_entity.id
_entity.type
_entity.pdbx_description
1 polymer ?
#
loop_
_entity_poly.entity_id
_entity_poly.type
_entity_poly.pdbx_seq_one_letter_code
_entity_poly.pdbx_strand_id
1 'polypeptide(L)' 'MEPTSSLGIPVYYFFAYGAAVLALFSNFPKLHEETSLSFKDMVGVELHVPASAPLKAMDMIEPMLERDDHAY' A
#
# COMPACT_ATOMS: atom_id res chain seq x y z
N MET A 1 16.64 -6.10 -5.29
CA MET A 1 16.87 -7.13 -4.24
C MET A 1 17.90 -8.19 -4.65
N GLU A 2 18.16 -8.38 -5.94
CA GLU A 2 19.13 -9.38 -6.44
C GLU A 2 20.57 -9.35 -5.88
N PRO A 3 21.23 -8.20 -5.60
CA PRO A 3 22.67 -8.23 -5.31
C PRO A 3 23.02 -8.82 -3.94
N THR A 4 22.12 -8.81 -2.96
CA THR A 4 22.37 -9.32 -1.60
C THR A 4 21.98 -10.78 -1.43
N SER A 5 20.96 -11.24 -2.15
CA SER A 5 20.46 -12.62 -2.10
C SER A 5 21.52 -13.63 -2.55
N SER A 6 22.38 -13.25 -3.50
CA SER A 6 23.49 -14.09 -3.99
C SER A 6 24.68 -14.17 -3.02
N LEU A 7 24.78 -13.27 -2.05
CA LEU A 7 25.87 -13.17 -1.08
C LEU A 7 25.56 -13.89 0.26
N GLY A 8 24.34 -14.43 0.42
CA GLY A 8 23.91 -15.10 1.65
C GLY A 8 23.75 -14.18 2.87
N ILE A 9 23.69 -12.86 2.65
CA ILE A 9 23.53 -11.87 3.72
C ILE A 9 22.03 -11.61 3.93
N PRO A 10 21.50 -11.78 5.15
CA PRO A 10 20.09 -11.50 5.42
C PRO A 10 19.79 -10.01 5.30
N VAL A 11 18.71 -9.68 4.60
CA VAL A 11 18.24 -8.31 4.42
C VAL A 11 17.08 -8.04 5.36
N TYR A 12 17.15 -6.92 6.08
CA TYR A 12 16.09 -6.47 6.98
C TYR A 12 15.62 -5.08 6.56
N TYR A 13 14.32 -4.85 6.69
CA TYR A 13 13.69 -3.56 6.41
C TYR A 13 13.32 -2.87 7.71
N PHE A 14 13.88 -1.69 7.94
CA PHE A 14 13.36 -0.78 8.94
C PHE A 14 12.19 -0.01 8.32
N PHE A 15 10.97 -0.36 8.73
CA PHE A 15 9.78 0.35 8.32
C PHE A 15 9.40 1.34 9.42
N ALA A 16 9.49 2.64 9.13
CA ALA A 16 9.35 3.70 10.13
C ALA A 16 7.91 3.94 10.60
N TYR A 17 6.90 3.31 9.95
CA TYR A 17 5.49 3.46 10.29
C TYR A 17 4.96 2.24 11.06
N GLY A 18 3.75 2.38 11.61
CA GLY A 18 3.10 1.32 12.37
C GLY A 18 2.65 0.11 11.53
N ALA A 19 2.33 -0.99 12.21
CA ALA A 19 1.93 -2.25 11.59
C ALA A 19 0.68 -2.14 10.70
N ALA A 20 -0.27 -1.26 11.03
CA ALA A 20 -1.46 -1.04 10.20
C ALA A 20 -1.09 -0.46 8.81
N VAL A 21 -0.10 0.44 8.78
CA VAL A 21 0.39 1.02 7.53
C VAL A 21 1.16 -0.05 6.73
N LEU A 22 1.98 -0.87 7.40
CA LEU A 22 2.66 -2.00 6.76
C LEU A 22 1.66 -2.99 6.15
N ALA A 23 0.57 -3.30 6.86
CA ALA A 23 -0.49 -4.16 6.36
C ALA A 23 -1.16 -3.56 5.11
N LEU A 24 -1.42 -2.25 5.11
CA LEU A 24 -1.95 -1.54 3.94
C LEU A 24 -1.01 -1.64 2.74
N PHE A 25 0.29 -1.33 2.90
CA PHE A 25 1.27 -1.48 1.82
C PHE A 25 1.39 -2.91 1.31
N SER A 26 1.31 -3.90 2.21
CA SER A 26 1.36 -5.31 1.83
C SER A 26 0.13 -5.76 1.02
N ASN A 27 -1.02 -5.13 1.25
CA ASN A 27 -2.28 -5.42 0.54
C ASN A 27 -2.51 -4.49 -0.66
N PHE A 28 -1.71 -3.45 -0.85
CA PHE A 28 -1.89 -2.49 -1.93
C PHE A 28 -1.90 -3.11 -3.33
N PRO A 29 -1.02 -4.06 -3.71
CA PRO A 29 -1.10 -4.68 -5.03
C PRO A 29 -2.46 -5.32 -5.33
N LYS A 30 -3.07 -5.97 -4.32
CA LYS A 30 -4.41 -6.53 -4.43
C LYS A 30 -5.48 -5.45 -4.60
N LEU A 31 -5.45 -4.41 -3.75
CA LEU A 31 -6.38 -3.28 -3.86
C LEU A 31 -6.24 -2.56 -5.21
N HIS A 32 -5.02 -2.50 -5.74
CA HIS A 32 -4.73 -1.94 -7.06
C HIS A 32 -5.38 -2.76 -8.18
N GLU A 33 -5.36 -4.09 -8.10
CA GLU A 33 -5.95 -4.99 -9.10
C GLU A 33 -7.49 -5.01 -9.05
N GLU A 34 -8.09 -4.77 -7.88
CA GLU A 34 -9.55 -4.85 -7.66
C GLU A 34 -10.35 -3.69 -8.29
N THR A 35 -9.69 -2.60 -8.70
CA THR A 35 -10.34 -1.43 -9.29
C THR A 35 -9.45 -0.78 -10.33
N SER A 36 -10.04 -0.09 -11.29
CA SER A 36 -9.31 0.81 -12.21
C SER A 36 -9.40 2.28 -11.80
N LEU A 37 -10.17 2.60 -10.76
CA LEU A 37 -10.37 3.98 -10.28
C LEU A 37 -9.21 4.44 -9.37
N SER A 38 -8.91 5.72 -9.42
CA SER A 38 -8.06 6.39 -8.43
C SER A 38 -8.77 6.45 -7.08
N PHE A 39 -8.06 6.16 -5.99
CA PHE A 39 -8.66 6.06 -4.66
C PHE A 39 -9.24 7.40 -4.16
N LYS A 40 -8.69 8.54 -4.62
CA LYS A 40 -9.25 9.87 -4.33
C LYS A 40 -10.68 10.06 -4.85
N ASP A 41 -11.06 9.34 -5.90
CA ASP A 41 -12.37 9.46 -6.55
C ASP A 41 -13.41 8.49 -5.96
N MET A 42 -12.98 7.58 -5.09
CA MET A 42 -13.81 6.54 -4.47
C MET A 42 -14.52 7.05 -3.20
N VAL A 43 -15.29 8.12 -3.35
CA VAL A 43 -15.98 8.79 -2.24
C VAL A 43 -16.95 7.84 -1.55
N GLY A 44 -16.81 7.70 -0.22
CA GLY A 44 -17.67 6.85 0.61
C GLY A 44 -17.32 5.36 0.57
N VAL A 45 -16.29 4.95 -0.18
CA VAL A 45 -15.82 3.56 -0.19
C VAL A 45 -14.87 3.32 0.99
N GLU A 46 -15.10 2.24 1.72
CA GLU A 46 -14.21 1.75 2.77
C GLU A 46 -13.37 0.57 2.27
N LEU A 47 -12.07 0.64 2.54
CA LEU A 47 -11.08 -0.38 2.30
C LEU A 47 -10.90 -1.21 3.57
N HIS A 48 -10.99 -2.53 3.42
CA HIS A 48 -10.83 -3.47 4.52
C HIS A 48 -9.51 -4.24 4.36
N VAL A 49 -8.51 -3.82 5.13
CA VAL A 49 -7.24 -4.53 5.22
C VAL A 49 -7.28 -5.46 6.43
N PRO A 50 -6.80 -6.72 6.32
CA PRO A 50 -6.76 -7.62 7.46
C PRO A 50 -6.03 -7.01 8.67
N ALA A 51 -6.59 -7.22 9.86
CA ALA A 51 -6.03 -6.74 11.13
C ALA A 51 -5.89 -5.21 11.28
N SER A 52 -6.59 -4.42 10.46
CA SER A 52 -6.72 -2.95 10.64
C SER A 52 -8.19 -2.53 10.76
N ALA A 53 -8.39 -1.29 11.23
CA ALA A 53 -9.69 -0.65 11.08
C ALA A 53 -9.99 -0.36 9.59
N PRO A 54 -11.28 -0.22 9.21
CA PRO A 54 -11.64 0.26 7.88
C PRO A 54 -11.01 1.63 7.59
N LEU A 55 -10.54 1.82 6.36
CA LEU A 55 -9.94 3.05 5.87
C LEU A 55 -10.77 3.59 4.71
N LYS A 56 -11.11 4.87 4.70
CA LYS A 56 -11.77 5.45 3.52
C LYS A 56 -10.76 5.51 2.36
N ALA A 57 -11.19 5.11 1.17
CA ALA A 57 -10.33 5.10 -0.01
C ALA A 57 -9.70 6.48 -0.29
N MET A 58 -10.47 7.55 -0.13
CA MET A 58 -9.98 8.92 -0.31
C MET A 58 -8.95 9.39 0.74
N ASP A 59 -8.81 8.68 1.85
CA ASP A 59 -7.85 8.96 2.93
C ASP A 59 -6.58 8.09 2.80
N MET A 60 -6.39 7.43 1.65
CA MET A 60 -5.16 6.69 1.34
C MET A 60 -3.93 7.60 1.38
N ILE A 61 -2.76 6.98 1.55
CA ILE A 61 -1.48 7.69 1.56
C ILE A 61 -1.30 8.38 0.22
N GLU A 62 -0.82 9.63 0.24
CA GLU A 62 -0.81 10.55 -0.89
C GLU A 62 -0.32 9.95 -2.23
N PRO A 63 0.82 9.22 -2.30
CA PRO A 63 1.27 8.64 -3.56
C PRO A 63 0.30 7.59 -4.13
N MET A 64 -0.50 6.96 -3.28
CA MET A 64 -1.43 5.91 -3.66
C MET A 64 -2.80 6.47 -4.07
N LEU A 65 -3.04 7.78 -4.01
CA LEU A 65 -4.37 8.36 -4.25
C LEU A 65 -4.74 8.44 -5.74
N GLU A 66 -3.77 8.69 -6.62
CA GLU A 66 -3.96 8.95 -8.04
C GLU A 66 -3.10 8.02 -8.90
N ARG A 67 -3.75 7.13 -9.65
CA ARG A 67 -3.08 6.07 -10.45
C ARG A 67 -2.16 6.60 -11.54
N ASP A 68 -2.49 7.74 -12.10
CA ASP A 68 -1.72 8.36 -13.19
C ASP A 68 -0.62 9.31 -12.66
N ASP A 69 -0.49 9.45 -11.33
CA ASP A 69 0.59 10.23 -10.74
C ASP A 69 1.92 9.47 -10.88
N HIS A 70 3.00 10.22 -11.09
CA HIS A 70 4.34 9.66 -11.23
C HIS A 70 4.82 8.92 -9.97
N ALA A 71 4.27 9.23 -8.79
CA ALA A 71 4.62 8.64 -7.52
C ALA A 71 3.82 7.36 -7.17
N TYR A 72 2.83 6.97 -7.98
CA TYR A 72 1.94 5.84 -7.72
C TYR A 72 2.61 4.47 -7.88
#